data_AF-A0A261XTQ8-F1
#
_entry.id   AF-A0A261XTQ8-F1
#
_cell.length_a   1.000
_cell.length_b   1.000
_cell.length_c   1.000
_cell.angle_alpha   90.00
_cell.angle_beta   90.00
_cell.angle_gamma   90.00
#
_symmetry.space_group_name_H-M   'P 1'
#
loop_
_entity.id
_entity.type
_entity.pdbx_description
1 polymer ?
#
loop_
_entity_poly.entity_id
_entity_poly.type
_entity_poly.pdbx_seq_one_letter_code
_entity_poly.pdbx_strand_id
1 'polypeptide(L)' 'MSGWNVVWGALVTGGLCAGSYFGAPRGENQTVIRTSLIMTLVCCYLMWAITYLAQLHPIINPKKSDFARNADTL' A
#
# COMPACT_ATOMS: atom_id res chain seq x y z
N MET A 1 -9.21 6.03 -11.76
CA MET A 1 -8.70 4.97 -10.87
C MET A 1 -9.89 4.33 -10.19
N SER A 2 -10.17 3.04 -10.44
CA SER A 2 -11.31 2.36 -9.81
C SER A 2 -10.94 1.94 -8.40
N GLY A 3 -11.90 2.04 -7.46
CA GLY A 3 -11.77 1.50 -6.10
C GLY A 3 -11.58 -0.02 -6.07
N TRP A 4 -11.85 -0.71 -7.19
CA TRP A 4 -11.63 -2.15 -7.35
C TRP A 4 -10.18 -2.60 -7.12
N ASN A 5 -9.21 -1.73 -7.39
CA ASN A 5 -7.79 -2.03 -7.16
C ASN A 5 -7.47 -2.26 -5.67
N VAL A 6 -8.21 -1.61 -4.76
CA VAL A 6 -8.06 -1.78 -3.32
C VAL A 6 -8.50 -3.19 -2.92
N VAL A 7 -9.60 -3.69 -3.50
CA VAL A 7 -10.10 -5.05 -3.21
C VAL A 7 -9.11 -6.12 -3.65
N TRP A 8 -8.49 -5.96 -4.83
CA TRP A 8 -7.43 -6.86 -5.28
C TRP A 8 -6.20 -6.83 -4.36
N GLY A 9 -5.78 -5.64 -3.92
CA GLY A 9 -4.68 -5.51 -2.95
C GLY A 9 -4.99 -6.18 -1.61
N ALA A 10 -6.23 -6.08 -1.12
CA ALA A 10 -6.68 -6.75 0.10
C ALA A 10 -6.63 -8.28 -0.04
N LEU A 11 -7.07 -8.82 -1.18
CA LEU A 11 -7.05 -10.25 -1.45
C LEU A 11 -5.63 -10.81 -1.50
N VAL A 12 -4.71 -10.12 -2.18
CA VAL A 12 -3.30 -10.54 -2.24
C VAL A 12 -2.66 -10.50 -0.85
N THR A 13 -2.90 -9.43 -0.08
CA THR A 13 -2.36 -9.29 1.27
C THR A 13 -2.94 -10.36 2.21
N GLY A 14 -4.25 -10.63 2.12
CA GLY A 14 -4.90 -11.70 2.88
C GLY A 14 -4.33 -13.08 2.55
N GLY A 15 -4.05 -13.35 1.27
CA GLY A 15 -3.38 -14.56 0.82
C GLY A 15 -1.95 -14.70 1.38
N LEU A 16 -1.18 -13.61 1.39
CA LEU A 16 0.16 -13.57 2.00
C LEU A 16 0.12 -13.81 3.51
N CYS A 17 -0.86 -13.24 4.22
CA CYS A 17 -1.06 -13.50 5.64
C CYS A 17 -1.38 -14.98 5.92
N ALA A 18 -2.25 -15.59 5.12
CA ALA A 18 -2.54 -17.02 5.21
C ALA A 18 -1.29 -17.87 4.94
N GLY A 19 -0.53 -17.54 3.87
CA GLY A 19 0.74 -18.20 3.55
C GLY A 19 1.77 -18.09 4.67
N SER A 20 1.90 -16.91 5.29
CA SER A 20 2.80 -16.66 6.42
C SER A 20 2.43 -17.51 7.65
N TYR A 21 1.13 -17.72 7.89
CA TYR A 21 0.66 -18.55 9.00
C TYR A 21 1.06 -20.03 8.85
N PHE A 22 0.92 -20.58 7.63
CA PHE A 22 1.28 -21.96 7.32
C PHE A 22 2.79 -22.17 7.16
N GLY A 23 3.52 -21.18 6.62
CA GLY A 23 4.95 -21.28 6.36
C GLY A 23 5.86 -21.08 7.57
N ALA A 24 5.32 -20.74 8.75
CA ALA A 24 6.14 -20.46 9.93
C ALA A 24 6.81 -21.74 10.50
N PRO A 25 8.16 -21.81 10.54
CA PRO A 25 8.88 -22.97 11.05
C PRO A 25 8.57 -23.21 12.54
N ARG A 26 8.44 -24.49 12.91
CA ARG A 26 8.15 -24.89 14.29
C ARG A 26 9.40 -24.68 15.15
N GLY A 27 9.30 -23.77 16.13
CA GLY A 27 10.40 -23.42 17.05
C GLY A 27 9.89 -22.53 18.19
N GLU A 28 10.73 -22.27 19.19
CA GLU A 28 10.36 -21.50 20.39
C GLU A 28 9.83 -20.09 20.05
N ASN A 29 10.37 -19.49 18.99
CA ASN A 29 9.99 -18.15 18.52
C ASN A 29 8.86 -18.15 17.48
N GLN A 30 8.18 -19.28 17.24
CA GLN A 30 7.21 -19.41 16.15
C GLN A 30 6.06 -18.40 16.25
N THR A 31 5.57 -18.12 17.45
CA THR A 31 4.50 -17.14 17.67
C THR A 31 4.95 -15.73 17.29
N VAL A 32 6.17 -15.34 17.67
CA VAL A 32 6.73 -14.01 17.36
C VAL A 32 6.93 -13.85 15.85
N ILE A 33 7.44 -14.87 15.17
CA ILE A 33 7.66 -14.84 13.72
C ILE A 33 6.32 -14.76 12.97
N ARG A 34 5.31 -15.52 13.41
CA ARG A 34 3.97 -15.47 12.82
C ARG A 34 3.33 -14.08 12.95
N THR A 35 3.35 -13.52 14.15
CA THR A 35 2.63 -12.26 14.43
C THR A 35 3.35 -11.04 13.86
N SER A 36 4.69 -11.01 13.89
CA SER A 36 5.49 -9.93 13.29
C SER A 36 5.29 -9.84 11.78
N LEU A 37 5.35 -10.97 11.05
CA LEU A 37 5.12 -11.00 9.61
C LEU A 37 3.69 -10.55 9.24
N ILE A 38 2.67 -11.05 9.94
CA ILE A 38 1.27 -10.68 9.69
C ILE A 38 1.06 -9.17 9.94
N MET A 39 1.57 -8.64 11.04
CA MET A 39 1.45 -7.21 11.37
C MET A 39 2.14 -6.31 10.34
N THR A 40 3.35 -6.65 9.91
CA THR A 40 4.08 -5.86 8.90
C THR A 40 3.33 -5.85 7.56
N LEU A 41 2.82 -7.00 7.11
CA LEU A 41 2.05 -7.09 5.87
C LEU A 41 0.77 -6.25 5.93
N VAL A 42 0.04 -6.32 7.05
CA VAL A 42 -1.17 -5.51 7.28
C VAL A 42 -0.83 -4.01 7.31
N CYS A 43 0.23 -3.62 8.00
CA CYS A 43 0.64 -2.21 8.10
C CYS A 43 1.07 -1.63 6.75
N CYS A 44 1.86 -2.38 5.97
CA CYS A 44 2.23 -2.00 4.60
C CYS A 44 1.01 -1.86 3.70
N TYR A 45 0.03 -2.76 3.80
CA TYR A 45 -1.20 -2.67 3.03
C TYR A 45 -2.04 -1.46 3.42
N LEU A 46 -2.17 -1.15 4.72
CA LEU A 46 -2.92 0.02 5.19
C LEU A 46 -2.33 1.34 4.69
N MET A 47 -0.99 1.51 4.76
CA MET A 47 -0.34 2.72 4.27
C MET A 47 -0.60 2.93 2.76
N TRP A 48 -0.48 1.85 1.98
CA TRP A 48 -0.78 1.87 0.55
C TRP A 48 -2.27 2.16 0.26
N ALA A 49 -3.20 1.50 0.96
CA ALA A 49 -4.63 1.67 0.74
C ALA A 49 -5.10 3.10 1.06
N ILE A 50 -4.62 3.69 2.15
CA ILE A 50 -4.99 5.06 2.57
C ILE A 50 -4.50 6.08 1.53
N THR A 51 -3.25 5.96 1.07
CA THR A 51 -2.68 6.88 0.07
C THR A 51 -3.37 6.75 -1.29
N TYR A 52 -3.83 5.56 -1.67
CA TYR A 52 -4.64 5.35 -2.86
C TYR A 52 -6.05 5.96 -2.75
N LEU A 53 -6.72 5.77 -1.60
CA LEU A 53 -8.05 6.33 -1.34
C LEU A 53 -8.02 7.87 -1.33
N ALA A 54 -6.94 8.47 -0.81
CA ALA A 54 -6.76 9.92 -0.82
C ALA A 54 -6.71 10.53 -2.24
N GLN A 55 -6.33 9.75 -3.25
CA GLN A 55 -6.26 10.20 -4.64
C GLN A 55 -7.49 9.83 -5.48
N LEU A 56 -8.43 9.02 -4.94
CA LEU A 56 -9.55 8.49 -5.73
C LEU A 56 -10.55 9.58 -6.13
N HIS A 57 -10.77 10.55 -5.24
CA HIS A 57 -11.56 11.75 -5.50
C HIS A 57 -10.78 12.97 -5.00
N PRO A 58 -9.85 13.51 -5.80
CA PRO A 58 -9.01 14.61 -5.38
C PRO A 58 -9.81 15.92 -5.33
N ILE A 59 -9.69 16.65 -4.21
CA ILE A 59 -10.32 17.97 -4.03
C ILE A 59 -9.38 19.11 -4.50
N ILE A 60 -8.06 18.85 -4.52
CA ILE A 60 -7.04 19.80 -4.97
C ILE A 60 -6.39 19.27 -6.24
N ASN A 61 -6.45 20.07 -7.31
CA ASN A 61 -5.73 19.79 -8.54
C ASN A 61 -4.31 20.37 -8.48
N PRO A 62 -3.31 19.71 -9.07
CA PRO A 62 -1.95 20.23 -9.13
C PRO A 62 -1.91 21.52 -9.97
N LYS A 63 -1.48 22.63 -9.37
CA LYS A 63 -1.12 23.85 -10.11
C LYS A 63 0.35 23.78 -10.51
N LYS A 64 0.63 23.81 -11.80
CA LYS A 64 1.99 24.00 -12.32
C LYS A 64 2.33 25.48 -12.23
N SER A 65 3.47 25.81 -11.63
CA SER A 65 4.05 27.14 -11.75
C SER A 65 4.71 27.27 -13.12
N ASP A 66 4.43 28.37 -13.81
CA ASP A 66 4.74 28.64 -15.23
C ASP A 66 6.24 28.91 -15.50
N PHE A 67 7.14 28.39 -14.66
CA PHE A 67 8.59 28.60 -14.79
C PHE A 67 9.17 27.98 -16.07
N ALA A 68 8.50 26.96 -16.62
CA ALA A 68 8.92 26.28 -17.84
C ALA A 68 8.46 26.94 -19.15
N ARG A 69 7.56 27.95 -19.09
CA ARG A 69 7.05 28.70 -20.26
C ARG A 69 7.78 30.02 -20.54
N ASN A 70 8.65 30.43 -19.61
CA ASN A 70 9.42 31.68 -19.70
C ASN A 70 10.90 31.45 -20.10
N ALA A 71 11.32 30.20 -20.29
CA ALA A 71 12.70 29.86 -20.69
C ALA A 71 12.82 29.53 -22.20
N ASP A 72 11.68 29.27 -22.83
CA ASP A 72 11.43 29.01 -24.25
C ASP A 72 11.04 30.29 -25.03
N THR A 73 10.95 31.42 -24.33
CA THR A 73 10.65 32.76 -24.88
C THR A 73 11.86 33.70 -24.89
N LEU A 74 13.05 33.22 -24.49
CA LEU A 74 14.36 33.90 -24.59
C LEU A 74 15.26 33.18 -25.60
#